data_AF-R5GR94-F1
#
_entry.id   AF-R5GR94-F1
#
_cell.length_a   1.000
_cell.length_b   1.000
_cell.length_c   1.000
_cell.angle_alpha   90.00
_cell.angle_beta   90.00
_cell.angle_gamma   90.00
#
_symmetry.space_group_name_H-M   'P 1'
#
loop_
_entity.id
_entity.type
_entity.pdbx_description
1 polymer ?
#
loop_
_entity_poly.entity_id
_entity_poly.type
_entity_poly.pdbx_seq_one_letter_code
_entity_poly.pdbx_strand_id
1 'polypeptide(L)'
;MLFGYLDGKLEHGSIEQFYKNVDTVGAGDDFKARIDVVDVEETLAVVRVLEEKWSGRIDFTDYLLLMKMDGEWRYVAKAYNQNSDTVEI
;
A
#
# COMPACT_ATOMS: atom_id res chain seq x y z
N MET A 1 -5.86 9.12 2.06
CA MET A 1 -6.11 8.62 3.44
C MET A 1 -5.57 7.20 3.57
N LEU A 2 -5.23 6.78 4.79
CA LEU A 2 -4.71 5.44 5.10
C LEU A 2 -5.66 4.74 6.07
N PHE A 3 -5.92 3.45 5.85
CA PHE A 3 -6.60 2.56 6.79
C PHE A 3 -5.91 1.20 6.84
N GLY A 4 -5.78 0.62 8.04
CA GLY A 4 -5.32 -0.76 8.20
C GLY A 4 -5.14 -1.12 9.67
N TYR A 5 -4.62 -2.31 9.93
CA TYR A 5 -4.21 -2.70 11.27
C TYR A 5 -2.71 -2.96 11.28
N LEU A 6 -1.97 -2.29 12.16
CA LEU A 6 -0.55 -2.53 12.40
C LEU A 6 -0.35 -3.06 13.82
N ASP A 7 0.26 -4.24 13.93
CA ASP A 7 0.48 -4.99 15.15
C ASP A 7 -0.81 -5.09 16.01
N GLY A 8 -1.93 -5.37 15.35
CA GLY A 8 -3.25 -5.50 15.96
C GLY A 8 -3.93 -4.19 16.36
N LYS A 9 -3.34 -3.03 16.06
CA LYS A 9 -3.92 -1.72 16.34
C LYS A 9 -4.45 -1.08 15.08
N LEU A 10 -5.66 -0.53 15.15
CA LEU A 10 -6.24 0.22 14.03
C LEU A 10 -5.38 1.45 13.74
N GLU A 11 -4.90 1.56 12.51
CA GLU A 11 -4.33 2.78 11.96
C GLU A 11 -5.34 3.42 11.00
N HIS A 12 -5.59 4.71 11.21
CA HIS A 12 -6.32 5.53 10.27
C HIS A 12 -5.77 6.95 10.29
N GLY A 13 -5.55 7.55 9.12
CA GLY A 13 -4.87 8.84 9.08
C GLY A 13 -4.79 9.55 7.73
N SER A 14 -4.22 10.74 7.78
CA SER A 14 -3.90 11.51 6.58
C SER A 14 -2.78 10.84 5.78
N ILE A 15 -2.70 11.16 4.50
CA ILE A 15 -1.61 10.68 3.64
C ILE A 15 -0.25 11.23 4.10
N GLU A 16 -0.22 12.40 4.71
CA GLU A 16 1.01 13.00 5.26
C GLU A 16 1.57 12.20 6.43
N GLN A 17 0.70 11.65 7.29
CA GLN A 17 1.13 10.77 8.37
C GLN A 17 1.77 9.50 7.79
N PHE A 18 1.20 8.95 6.72
CA PHE A 18 1.77 7.82 6.01
C PHE A 18 3.15 8.13 5.43
N TYR A 19 3.31 9.28 4.74
CA TYR A 19 4.62 9.69 4.21
C TYR A 19 5.68 9.81 5.29
N LYS A 20 5.36 10.42 6.44
CA LYS A 20 6.27 10.48 7.59
C LYS A 20 6.69 9.09 8.08
N ASN A 21 5.76 8.13 8.12
CA ASN A 21 6.08 6.76 8.54
C ASN A 21 7.03 6.07 7.55
N VAL A 22 6.81 6.23 6.25
CA VAL A 22 7.69 5.69 5.20
C VAL A 22 9.08 6.35 5.21
N ASP A 23 9.14 7.67 5.38
CA ASP A 23 10.41 8.43 5.41
C ASP A 23 11.29 8.06 6.63
N THR A 24 10.68 7.52 7.69
CA THR A 24 11.38 7.14 8.93
C THR A 24 11.76 5.67 8.98
N VAL A 25 11.06 4.81 8.23
CA VAL A 25 11.28 3.37 8.22
C VAL A 25 11.56 2.93 6.79
N GLY A 26 12.83 2.63 6.50
CA GLY A 26 13.22 2.10 5.20
C GLY A 26 12.72 0.67 4.96
N ALA A 27 12.55 0.31 3.69
CA ALA A 27 12.08 -1.01 3.26
C ALA A 27 13.04 -2.16 3.61
N GLY A 28 14.35 -1.90 3.67
CA GLY A 28 15.40 -2.91 3.89
C GLY A 28 15.89 -3.56 2.59
N ASP A 29 17.06 -4.22 2.66
CA ASP A 29 17.78 -4.72 1.47
C ASP A 29 17.08 -5.90 0.76
N ASP A 30 16.27 -6.65 1.50
CA ASP A 30 15.58 -7.86 1.03
C ASP A 30 14.14 -7.59 0.55
N PHE A 31 13.71 -6.33 0.53
CA PHE A 31 12.34 -5.95 0.18
C PHE A 31 11.97 -6.37 -1.24
N LYS A 32 10.76 -6.91 -1.40
CA LYS A 32 10.18 -7.22 -2.71
C LYS A 32 8.76 -6.69 -2.80
N ALA A 33 8.37 -6.30 -4.00
CA ALA A 33 7.00 -5.91 -4.27
C ALA A 33 6.50 -6.50 -5.61
N ARG A 34 5.22 -6.90 -5.63
CA ARG A 34 4.46 -7.17 -6.86
C ARG A 34 3.29 -6.20 -6.94
N ILE A 35 3.07 -5.64 -8.12
CA ILE A 35 1.96 -4.72 -8.39
C ILE A 35 1.00 -5.41 -9.35
N ASP A 36 -0.25 -5.53 -8.93
CA ASP A 36 -1.34 -6.05 -9.75
C ASP A 36 -2.36 -4.92 -9.99
N VAL A 37 -2.65 -4.61 -11.26
CA VAL A 37 -3.77 -3.72 -11.60
C VAL A 37 -5.04 -4.55 -11.58
N VAL A 38 -5.90 -4.30 -10.59
CA VAL A 38 -7.11 -5.11 -10.35
C VAL A 38 -8.25 -4.63 -11.25
N ASP A 39 -8.40 -3.31 -11.39
CA ASP A 39 -9.45 -2.71 -12.21
C ASP A 39 -9.03 -1.32 -12.71
N VAL A 40 -9.52 -0.93 -13.89
CA VAL A 40 -9.38 0.41 -14.46
C VAL A 40 -10.69 0.78 -15.17
N GLU A 41 -11.33 1.85 -14.70
CA GLU A 41 -12.55 2.40 -15.27
C GLU A 41 -12.33 3.88 -15.58
N GLU A 42 -12.07 4.20 -16.84
CA GLU A 42 -11.79 5.54 -17.37
C GLU A 42 -10.72 6.34 -16.57
N THR A 43 -11.14 7.02 -15.51
CA THR A 43 -10.33 7.88 -14.64
C THR A 43 -10.14 7.32 -13.24
N LEU A 44 -10.57 6.09 -12.97
CA LEU A 44 -10.40 5.39 -11.69
C LEU A 44 -9.60 4.09 -11.88
N ALA A 45 -8.82 3.74 -10.87
CA ALA A 45 -8.14 2.45 -10.84
C ALA A 45 -8.03 1.89 -9.42
N VAL A 46 -8.13 0.56 -9.31
CA VAL A 46 -7.81 -0.19 -8.10
C VAL A 46 -6.54 -0.98 -8.35
N VAL A 47 -5.51 -0.72 -7.55
CA VAL A 47 -4.20 -1.37 -7.66
C VAL A 47 -3.93 -2.12 -6.38
N ARG A 48 -3.54 -3.40 -6.49
CA ARG A 48 -3.06 -4.20 -5.38
C ARG A 48 -1.54 -4.19 -5.37
N VAL A 49 -0.94 -3.92 -4.22
CA VAL A 49 0.51 -4.06 -4.01
C VAL A 49 0.76 -5.12 -2.96
N LEU A 50 1.53 -6.14 -3.32
CA LEU A 50 1.97 -7.18 -2.42
C LEU A 50 3.41 -6.86 -2.06
N GLU A 51 3.68 -6.67 -0.78
CA GLU A 51 4.96 -6.25 -0.24
C GLU A 51 5.49 -7.34 0.68
N GLU A 52 6.73 -7.78 0.46
CA GLU A 52 7.40 -8.76 1.29
C GLU A 52 8.61 -8.14 1.98
N LYS A 53 8.80 -8.51 3.26
CA LYS A 53 9.93 -8.12 4.09
C LYS A 53 10.10 -6.60 4.23
N TRP A 54 9.01 -5.84 4.32
CA TRP A 54 9.09 -4.43 4.69
C TRP A 54 9.79 -4.27 6.04
N SER A 55 10.82 -3.43 6.08
CA SER A 55 11.75 -3.25 7.20
C SER A 55 12.39 -4.58 7.68
N GLY A 56 12.52 -5.55 6.77
CA GLY A 56 13.01 -6.90 7.06
C GLY A 56 12.08 -7.77 7.90
N ARG A 57 10.83 -7.35 8.18
CA ARG A 57 9.95 -8.03 9.14
C ARG A 57 8.52 -8.28 8.64
N ILE A 58 7.94 -7.33 7.92
CA ILE A 58 6.47 -7.28 7.76
C ILE A 58 6.10 -7.45 6.29
N ASP A 59 5.12 -8.32 6.04
CA ASP A 59 4.51 -8.45 4.73
C ASP A 59 3.18 -7.69 4.70
N PHE A 60 2.92 -6.97 3.61
CA PHE A 60 1.68 -6.21 3.42
C PHE A 60 0.96 -6.60 2.14
N THR A 61 -0.36 -6.51 2.19
CA THR A 61 -1.19 -6.36 0.99
C THR A 61 -1.89 -5.02 1.05
N ASP A 62 -1.55 -4.16 0.11
CA ASP A 62 -2.20 -2.87 -0.08
C ASP A 62 -3.24 -2.95 -1.18
N TYR A 63 -4.33 -2.21 -0.99
CA TYR A 63 -5.20 -1.76 -2.07
C TYR A 63 -5.15 -0.24 -2.14
N LEU A 64 -4.76 0.25 -3.31
CA LEU A 64 -4.65 1.66 -3.63
C LEU A 64 -5.82 2.03 -4.55
N LEU A 65 -6.56 3.06 -4.16
CA LEU A 65 -7.54 3.72 -5.02
C LEU A 65 -6.87 4.92 -5.67
N LEU A 66 -6.83 4.91 -7.00
CA LEU A 66 -6.24 5.98 -7.80
C LEU A 66 -7.30 6.68 -8.63
N MET A 67 -7.04 7.95 -8.92
CA MET A 67 -7.83 8.76 -9.84
C MET A 67 -6.93 9.53 -10.79
N LYS A 68 -7.32 9.60 -12.07
CA LYS A 68 -6.61 10.36 -13.09
C LYS A 68 -7.06 11.81 -13.06
N MET A 69 -6.16 12.71 -12.67
CA MET A 69 -6.39 14.15 -12.54
C MET A 69 -5.37 14.88 -13.43
N ASP A 70 -5.85 15.78 -14.29
CA ASP A 70 -5.01 16.52 -15.24
C ASP A 70 -4.10 15.63 -16.11
N GLY A 71 -4.59 14.43 -16.46
CA GLY A 71 -3.86 13.45 -17.26
C GLY A 71 -2.93 12.52 -16.48
N GLU A 72 -2.75 12.72 -15.18
CA GLU A 72 -1.85 11.93 -14.33
C GLU A 72 -2.60 11.12 -13.27
N TRP A 73 -2.16 9.88 -13.03
CA TRP A 73 -2.72 9.07 -11.94
C TRP A 73 -2.23 9.58 -10.58
N ARG A 74 -3.17 9.78 -9.66
CA ARG A 74 -2.93 10.24 -8.28
C ARG A 74 -3.53 9.26 -7.28
N TYR A 75 -2.86 9.04 -6.16
CA TYR A 75 -3.41 8.27 -5.04
C TYR A 75 -4.48 9.06 -4.30
N VAL A 76 -5.61 8.42 -4.03
CA VAL A 76 -6.72 9.00 -3.26
C VAL A 76 -6.81 8.33 -1.88
N ALA A 77 -6.71 7.00 -1.84
CA ALA A 77 -6.77 6.22 -0.61
C ALA A 77 -5.92 4.94 -0.68
N LYS A 78 -5.48 4.48 0.50
CA LYS A 78 -4.82 3.20 0.73
C LYS A 78 -5.57 2.48 1.86
N ALA A 79 -5.89 1.21 1.64
CA ALA A 79 -6.24 0.27 2.69
C ALA A 79 -5.23 -0.88 2.66
N TYR A 80 -4.81 -1.40 3.82
CA TYR A 80 -3.83 -2.47 3.86
C TYR A 80 -4.14 -3.56 4.89
N ASN A 81 -3.60 -4.74 4.64
CA ASN A 81 -3.56 -5.87 5.58
C ASN A 81 -2.11 -6.21 5.92
N GLN A 82 -1.82 -6.34 7.22
CA GLN A 82 -0.52 -6.81 7.72
C GLN A 82 -0.51 -8.34 7.82
N ASN A 83 0.62 -8.97 7.49
CA ASN A 83 0.84 -10.42 7.50
C ASN A 83 -0.02 -11.16 6.47
N SER A 84 0.01 -10.70 5.21
CA SER A 84 -0.61 -11.46 4.13
C SER A 84 0.30 -12.61 3.71
N ASP A 85 -0.24 -13.83 3.73
CA ASP A 85 0.36 -15.06 3.20
C ASP A 85 -0.08 -15.34 1.75
N THR A 86 -0.65 -14.34 1.06
CA THR A 86 -1.30 -14.50 -0.25
C THR A 86 -0.35 -14.63 -1.44
N VAL A 87 0.97 -14.51 -1.22
CA VAL A 87 1.96 -14.84 -2.25
C VAL A 87 2.20 -16.35 -2.20
N GLU A 88 1.36 -17.11 -2.89
CA GLU A 88 1.69 -18.51 -3.22
C GLU A 88 2.83 -18.51 -4.25
N ILE A 89 3.92 -19.22 -3.94
CA ILE A 89 5.08 -19.45 -4.82
C ILE A 89 4.74 -20.48 -5.89
#